data_AF-A0A357D7Z4-F1
#
_entry.id   AF-A0A357D7Z4-F1
#
_cell.length_a   1.000
_cell.length_b   1.000
_cell.length_c   1.000
_cell.angle_alpha   90.00
_cell.angle_beta   90.00
_cell.angle_gamma   90.00
#
_symmetry.space_group_name_H-M   'P 1'
#
loop_
_entity.id
_entity.type
_entity.pdbx_description
1 polymer ?
#
loop_
_entity_poly.entity_id
_entity_poly.type
_entity_poly.pdbx_seq_one_letter_code
_entity_poly.pdbx_strand_id
1 'polypeptide(L)' 'LVSTTEIQNSFRKYLKLAHCEEIIITKNGKKAAKLVPYQDNAARDPWIINESSPSYLPKGIHLTYE' A
#
# COMPACT_ATOMS: atom_id res chain seq x y z
N LEU A 1 15.69 -4.60 -10.92
CA LEU A 1 16.03 -3.31 -10.26
C LEU A 1 16.12 -2.26 -11.35
N VAL A 2 15.36 -1.17 -11.24
CA VAL A 2 15.25 -0.15 -12.31
C VAL A 2 15.53 1.22 -11.72
N SER A 3 16.27 2.07 -12.43
CA SER A 3 16.55 3.42 -11.96
C SER A 3 15.32 4.31 -12.00
N THR A 4 15.26 5.33 -11.14
CA THR A 4 14.18 6.35 -11.18
C THR A 4 14.07 7.04 -12.54
N THR A 5 15.19 7.23 -13.24
CA THR A 5 15.23 7.88 -14.55
C THR A 5 14.61 7.01 -15.65
N GLU A 6 14.88 5.71 -15.64
CA GLU A 6 14.24 4.78 -16.59
C GLU A 6 12.75 4.64 -16.34
N ILE A 7 12.32 4.62 -15.08
CA ILE A 7 10.90 4.62 -14.71
C ILE A 7 10.22 5.89 -15.24
N GLN A 8 10.84 7.06 -15.13
CA GLN A 8 10.28 8.30 -15.68
C GLN A 8 10.15 8.25 -17.21
N ASN A 9 11.20 7.79 -17.90
CA ASN A 9 11.22 7.76 -19.37
C ASN A 9 10.31 6.69 -19.98
N SER A 10 10.03 5.60 -19.25
CA SER A 10 9.31 4.43 -19.76
C SER A 10 8.22 3.95 -18.81
N PHE A 11 7.57 4.89 -18.10
CA PHE A 11 6.62 4.56 -17.03
C PHE A 11 5.52 3.59 -17.48
N ARG A 12 4.93 3.83 -18.65
CA ARG A 12 3.86 2.98 -19.21
C ARG A 12 4.30 1.52 -19.42
N LYS A 13 5.55 1.28 -19.82
CA LYS A 13 6.10 -0.07 -20.00
C LYS A 13 6.19 -0.78 -18.66
N TYR A 14 6.73 -0.11 -17.66
CA TYR A 14 6.90 -0.67 -16.33
C TYR A 14 5.57 -0.87 -15.60
N LEU A 15 4.55 -0.04 -15.88
CA LEU A 15 3.21 -0.23 -15.32
C LEU A 15 2.53 -1.51 -15.85
N LYS A 16 2.75 -1.86 -17.12
CA LYS A 16 2.31 -3.15 -17.67
C LYS A 16 3.06 -4.33 -17.05
N LEU A 17 4.38 -4.20 -16.89
CA LEU A 17 5.22 -5.23 -16.28
C LEU A 17 4.90 -5.42 -14.79
N ALA A 18 4.55 -4.36 -14.08
CA ALA A 18 4.16 -4.38 -12.68
C ALA A 18 2.92 -5.24 -12.40
N HIS A 19 2.12 -5.57 -13.43
CA HIS A 19 1.00 -6.48 -13.29
C HIS A 19 1.45 -7.95 -13.14
N CYS A 20 2.58 -8.31 -13.78
CA CYS A 20 3.12 -9.67 -13.74
C CYS A 20 4.19 -9.83 -12.66
N GLU A 21 4.99 -8.79 -12.40
CA GLU A 21 6.18 -8.88 -11.55
C GLU A 21 6.33 -7.65 -10.66
N GLU A 22 6.99 -7.83 -9.51
CA GLU A 22 7.34 -6.74 -8.62
C GLU A 22 8.62 -6.03 -9.10
N ILE A 23 8.58 -4.70 -9.17
CA ILE A 23 9.71 -3.90 -9.66
C ILE A 23 10.26 -3.03 -8.52
N ILE A 24 11.51 -3.28 -8.14
CA ILE A 24 12.22 -2.42 -7.18
C ILE A 24 12.87 -1.25 -7.92
N ILE A 25 12.47 -0.03 -7.52
CA ILE A 25 12.97 1.24 -8.04
C ILE A 25 14.16 1.68 -7.20
N THR A 26 15.25 2.05 -7.87
CA THR A 26 16.46 2.56 -7.23
C THR A 26 16.69 4.03 -7.59
N LYS A 27 17.10 4.82 -6.59
CA LYS A 27 17.56 6.20 -6.77
C LYS A 27 19.01 6.26 -6.30
N ASN A 28 19.94 6.64 -7.18
CA ASN A 28 21.38 6.70 -6.90
C ASN A 28 21.92 5.40 -6.29
N GLY A 29 21.53 4.25 -6.85
CA GLY A 29 21.96 2.93 -6.39
C GLY A 29 21.28 2.42 -5.11
N LYS A 30 20.48 3.23 -4.41
CA LYS A 30 19.73 2.82 -3.21
C LYS A 30 18.29 2.44 -3.57
N LYS A 31 17.76 1.39 -2.94
CA LYS A 31 16.34 1.01 -3.09
C LYS A 31 15.47 2.13 -2.52
N ALA A 32 14.62 2.73 -3.35
CA ALA A 32 13.84 3.91 -3.00
C ALA A 32 12.34 3.60 -2.95
N ALA A 33 11.85 2.76 -3.85
CA ALA A 33 10.44 2.42 -3.93
C ALA A 33 10.22 1.05 -4.56
N LYS A 34 8.97 0.59 -4.53
CA LYS A 34 8.53 -0.68 -5.08
C LYS A 34 7.25 -0.47 -5.86
N LEU A 35 7.23 -0.88 -7.11
CA LEU A 35 6.04 -0.84 -7.96
C LEU A 35 5.42 -2.24 -7.97
N VAL A 36 4.19 -2.30 -7.48
CA VAL A 36 3.37 -3.51 -7.35
C VAL A 36 2.00 -3.27 -7.99
N PRO A 37 1.30 -4.32 -8.43
CA PRO A 37 -0.05 -4.13 -8.94
C PRO A 37 -0.96 -3.66 -7.81
N TYR A 38 -1.86 -2.74 -8.14
CA TYR A 38 -2.91 -2.35 -7.21
C TYR A 38 -3.79 -3.56 -6.93
N GLN A 39 -3.92 -3.91 -5.65
CA GLN A 39 -4.83 -4.95 -5.20
C GLN A 39 -6.00 -4.27 -4.50
N ASP A 40 -7.20 -4.42 -5.05
CA ASP A 40 -8.44 -3.94 -4.42
C ASP A 40 -8.83 -4.90 -3.29
N ASN A 41 -8.03 -4.89 -2.23
CA ASN A 41 -8.24 -5.71 -1.04
C ASN A 41 -8.53 -4.78 0.14
N ALA A 42 -9.72 -4.18 0.15
CA ALA A 42 -10.24 -3.37 1.25
C ALA A 42 -10.15 -4.07 2.64
N ALA A 43 -10.03 -5.40 2.66
CA ALA A 43 -9.89 -6.20 3.89
C ALA A 43 -8.44 -6.48 4.33
N ARG A 44 -7.41 -6.20 3.52
CA ARG A 44 -6.01 -6.60 3.79
C ARG A 44 -4.99 -5.48 3.73
N ASP A 45 -5.41 -4.23 3.59
CA ASP A 45 -4.50 -3.10 3.66
C ASP A 45 -4.48 -2.54 5.10
N PRO A 46 -3.58 -3.01 6.00
CA PRO A 46 -3.44 -2.42 7.33
C PRO A 46 -2.94 -0.96 7.28
N TRP A 47 -2.58 -0.46 6.10
CA TRP A 47 -2.07 0.89 5.86
C TRP A 47 -3.13 1.89 5.39
N ILE A 48 -4.38 1.46 5.16
CA ILE A 48 -5.50 2.40 5.00
C ILE A 48 -5.94 2.83 6.40
N ILE A 49 -5.27 3.85 6.94
CA ILE A 49 -5.74 4.55 8.14
C ILE A 49 -7.00 5.31 7.71
N ASN A 50 -8.14 4.78 8.12
CA ASN A 50 -9.44 5.41 8.05
C ASN A 50 -9.68 6.14 9.39
N GLU A 51 -10.10 7.41 9.38
CA GLU A 51 -10.54 8.14 10.60
C GLU A 51 -11.82 7.57 11.24
N SER A 52 -12.26 6.38 10.87
CA SER A 52 -13.38 5.70 11.50
C SER A 52 -12.94 5.13 12.83
N SER A 53 -13.70 5.48 13.87
CA SER A 53 -13.59 4.85 15.17
C SER A 53 -13.77 3.33 15.04
N PRO A 54 -12.92 2.50 15.67
CA PRO A 54 -13.18 1.07 15.75
C PRO A 54 -14.60 0.85 16.30
N SER A 55 -15.38 -0.03 15.67
CA SER A 55 -16.74 -0.31 16.09
C SER A 55 -16.74 -0.72 17.56
N TYR A 56 -17.40 0.07 18.41
CA TYR A 56 -17.54 -0.24 19.82
C TYR A 56 -18.23 -1.59 19.95
N LEU A 57 -17.49 -2.61 20.43
CA LEU A 57 -18.00 -3.94 20.72
C LEU A 57 -18.15 -4.07 22.24
N PRO A 58 -19.30 -3.68 22.82
CA PRO A 58 -19.56 -3.87 24.25
C PRO A 58 -19.85 -5.35 24.51
N LYS A 59 -18.80 -6.19 24.56
CA LYS A 59 -18.93 -7.53 25.12
C LYS A 59 -18.42 -7.49 26.56
N GLY A 60 -19.35 -7.26 27.49
CA GLY A 60 -19.12 -7.38 28.93
C GLY A 60 -18.94 -6.06 29.70
N ILE A 61 -19.17 -4.90 29.08
CA ILE A 61 -19.10 -3.62 29.79
C ILE A 61 -20.51 -3.26 30.27
N HIS A 62 -20.80 -3.53 31.55
CA HIS A 62 -21.96 -2.97 32.24
C HIS A 62 -21.57 -1.59 32.78
N LEU A 63 -22.10 -0.53 32.16
CA LEU A 63 -22.06 0.84 32.69
C LEU A 63 -23.35 1.10 33.45
N THR A 64 -23.27 1.16 34.78
CA THR A 64 -24.32 1.74 35.63
C THR A 64 -23.97 3.20 35.90
N TYR A 65 -24.92 4.09 35.63
CA TYR A 65 -24.83 5.50 36.00
C TYR A 65 -25.57 5.70 37.32
N GLU A 66 -24.98 6.48 38.24
CA GLU A 66 -25.65 7.01 39.44
C GLU A 66 -26.51 8.24 39.10
#